data_AF-A0A968C462-F1
#
_entry.id   AF-A0A968C462-F1
#
_cell.length_a   1.000
_cell.length_b   1.000
_cell.length_c   1.000
_cell.angle_alpha   90.00
_cell.angle_beta   90.00
_cell.angle_gamma   90.00
#
_symmetry.space_group_name_H-M   'P 1'
#
loop_
_entity.id
_entity.type
_entity.pdbx_description
1 polymer ?
#
loop_
_entity_poly.entity_id
_entity_poly.type
_entity_poly.pdbx_seq_one_letter_code
_entity_poly.pdbx_strand_id
1 'polypeptide(L)'
;VTTRVLSGYRPGPGLGVVSADFNGDGRLDLYVANDGAANQLWLQLGDGTFRDEALLAGVAVNRAGQPEASMGIDAGDVDGDGDADLVLAHLMGETNT
;
A
#
# COMPACT_ATOMS: atom_id res chain seq x y z
N VAL A 1 12.36 -0.78 -20.25
CA VAL A 1 11.40 -0.61 -19.13
C VAL A 1 10.03 -0.99 -19.68
N THR A 2 9.46 -2.10 -19.23
CA THR A 2 8.16 -2.58 -19.70
C THR A 2 7.06 -1.89 -18.89
N THR A 3 6.47 -0.83 -19.43
CA THR A 3 5.35 -0.13 -18.77
C THR A 3 4.08 -0.96 -18.96
N ARG A 4 3.57 -1.57 -17.89
CA ARG A 4 2.20 -2.11 -17.83
C ARG A 4 1.37 -1.28 -16.87
N VAL A 5 0.12 -1.05 -17.24
CA VAL A 5 -0.74 -0.01 -16.68
C VAL A 5 -1.39 -0.50 -15.38
N LEU A 6 -1.29 0.30 -14.33
CA LEU A 6 -2.10 0.18 -13.12
C LEU A 6 -3.54 0.62 -13.47
N SER A 7 -4.46 -0.32 -13.62
CA SER A 7 -5.84 0.00 -13.99
C SER A 7 -6.53 0.75 -12.84
N GLY A 8 -6.95 2.00 -13.08
CA GLY A 8 -7.59 2.82 -12.05
C GLY A 8 -6.63 3.68 -11.22
N TYR A 9 -5.33 3.69 -11.54
CA TYR A 9 -4.36 4.53 -10.84
C TYR A 9 -4.73 6.01 -10.94
N ARG A 10 -4.94 6.61 -9.77
CA ARG A 10 -5.08 8.06 -9.62
C ARG A 10 -3.78 8.59 -9.01
N PRO A 11 -3.08 9.53 -9.68
CA PRO A 11 -1.90 10.16 -9.10
C PRO A 11 -2.27 10.81 -7.76
N GLY A 12 -1.66 10.32 -6.69
CA GLY A 12 -1.73 10.93 -5.36
C GLY A 12 -0.41 11.65 -5.04
N PRO A 13 -0.37 12.43 -3.96
CA PRO A 13 0.87 12.95 -3.39
C PRO A 13 1.65 11.79 -2.74
N GLY A 14 2.21 10.92 -3.58
CA GLY A 14 2.94 9.73 -3.16
C GLY A 14 4.23 10.11 -2.44
N LEU A 15 4.35 9.70 -1.18
CA LEU A 15 5.53 9.93 -0.36
C LEU A 15 6.49 8.73 -0.34
N GLY A 16 5.95 7.53 -0.54
CA GLY A 16 6.75 6.30 -0.55
C GLY A 16 6.07 5.17 -1.29
N VAL A 17 6.87 4.21 -1.73
CA VAL A 17 6.42 2.96 -2.34
C VAL A 17 7.19 1.81 -1.72
N VAL A 18 6.49 0.73 -1.42
CA VAL A 18 7.10 -0.53 -0.98
C VAL A 18 6.56 -1.68 -1.83
N SER A 19 7.41 -2.68 -2.07
CA SER A 19 7.05 -3.90 -2.77
C SER A 19 7.25 -5.10 -1.85
N ALA A 20 6.19 -5.88 -1.63
CA ALA A 20 6.21 -7.13 -0.87
C ALA A 20 5.08 -8.05 -1.36
N ASP A 21 5.07 -9.31 -0.94
CA ASP A 21 3.96 -10.23 -1.22
C ASP A 21 2.88 -10.05 -0.13
N PHE A 22 1.92 -9.15 -0.36
CA PHE A 22 0.94 -8.76 0.66
C PHE A 22 -0.24 -9.73 0.75
N ASN A 23 -0.36 -10.67 -0.19
CA ASN A 23 -1.47 -11.62 -0.24
C ASN A 23 -1.03 -13.10 -0.17
N GLY A 24 0.28 -13.35 -0.07
CA GLY A 24 0.89 -14.67 0.06
C GLY A 24 0.85 -15.51 -1.22
N ASP A 25 0.69 -14.89 -2.39
CA ASP A 25 0.55 -15.59 -3.68
C ASP A 25 1.88 -15.86 -4.40
N GLY A 26 2.99 -15.48 -3.77
CA GLY A 26 4.36 -15.60 -4.27
C GLY A 26 4.75 -14.53 -5.29
N ARG A 27 3.97 -13.45 -5.43
CA ARG A 27 4.24 -12.33 -6.35
C ARG A 27 4.43 -11.04 -5.57
N LEU A 28 5.26 -10.15 -6.13
CA LEU A 28 5.46 -8.83 -5.54
C LEU A 28 4.28 -7.93 -5.90
N ASP A 29 3.59 -7.48 -4.86
CA ASP A 29 2.59 -6.43 -4.88
C ASP A 29 3.24 -5.07 -4.62
N LEU A 30 2.48 -3.97 -4.76
CA LEU A 30 2.97 -2.62 -4.50
C LEU A 30 2.04 -1.87 -3.53
N TYR A 31 2.61 -1.26 -2.50
CA TYR A 31 1.90 -0.31 -1.66
C TYR A 31 2.42 1.10 -1.94
N VAL A 32 1.52 2.06 -2.11
CA VAL A 32 1.84 3.48 -2.30
C VAL A 32 1.25 4.28 -1.15
N ALA A 33 2.14 4.86 -0.35
CA ALA A 33 1.79 5.78 0.73
C ALA A 33 1.55 7.18 0.15
N ASN A 34 0.40 7.78 0.44
CA ASN A 34 0.03 9.11 -0.01
C ASN A 34 -0.10 10.09 1.17
N ASP A 35 0.15 11.37 0.90
CA ASP A 35 -0.01 12.48 1.87
C ASP A 35 -1.42 13.10 1.81
N GLY A 36 -2.30 12.80 2.77
CA GLY A 36 -3.64 13.39 2.79
C GLY A 36 -4.55 12.95 1.64
N ALA A 37 -4.17 11.88 0.93
CA ALA A 37 -5.00 11.13 0.00
C ALA A 37 -4.98 9.65 0.37
N ALA A 38 -5.94 8.88 -0.14
CA ALA A 38 -6.04 7.46 0.19
C ALA A 38 -4.78 6.70 -0.26
N ASN A 39 -4.26 5.83 0.59
CA ASN A 39 -3.18 4.91 0.22
C ASN A 39 -3.67 3.91 -0.84
N GLN A 40 -2.74 3.35 -1.60
CA GLN A 40 -3.04 2.37 -2.65
C GLN A 40 -2.28 1.09 -2.40
N LEU A 41 -2.91 -0.05 -2.67
CA LEU A 41 -2.36 -1.40 -2.54
C LEU A 41 -2.68 -2.12 -3.84
N TRP A 42 -1.66 -2.36 -4.63
CA TRP A 42 -1.73 -2.93 -5.96
C TRP A 42 -1.31 -4.39 -5.92
N LEU A 43 -2.27 -5.30 -6.00
CA LEU A 43 -2.01 -6.74 -6.04
C LEU A 43 -1.68 -7.20 -7.46
N GLN A 44 -0.61 -8.00 -7.64
CA GLN A 44 -0.18 -8.50 -8.94
C GLN A 44 -0.97 -9.76 -9.34
N LEU A 45 -1.71 -9.68 -10.45
CA LEU A 45 -2.59 -10.77 -10.91
C LEU A 45 -1.87 -11.89 -11.71
N GLY A 46 -0.54 -11.88 -11.75
CA GLY A 46 0.29 -12.90 -12.42
C GLY A 46 0.37 -12.78 -13.95
N ASP A 47 -0.58 -12.09 -14.58
CA ASP A 47 -0.53 -11.73 -16.01
C ASP A 47 0.19 -10.39 -16.26
N GLY A 48 0.86 -9.85 -15.24
CA GLY A 48 1.54 -8.56 -15.25
C GLY A 48 0.59 -7.36 -15.19
N THR A 49 -0.68 -7.57 -14.83
CA THR A 49 -1.61 -6.51 -14.43
C THR A 49 -1.71 -6.41 -12.92
N PHE A 50 -2.24 -5.28 -12.45
CA PHE A 50 -2.41 -4.98 -11.03
C PHE A 50 -3.85 -4.54 -10.73
N ARG A 51 -4.31 -4.86 -9.52
CA ARG A 51 -5.62 -4.45 -9.00
C ARG A 51 -5.45 -3.66 -7.71
N ASP A 52 -6.11 -2.50 -7.61
CA ASP A 52 -6.17 -1.73 -6.36
C ASP A 52 -7.12 -2.42 -5.37
N GLU A 53 -6.58 -2.84 -4.23
CA GLU A 53 -7.28 -3.52 -3.14
C GLU A 53 -7.27 -2.68 -1.85
N ALA A 54 -6.70 -1.48 -1.84
CA ALA A 54 -6.43 -0.73 -0.60
C ALA A 54 -7.66 -0.53 0.28
N LEU A 55 -8.80 -0.23 -0.35
CA LEU A 55 -10.05 0.02 0.35
C LEU A 55 -10.60 -1.26 1.00
N LEU A 56 -10.50 -2.40 0.29
CA LEU A 56 -11.00 -3.68 0.77
C LEU A 56 -10.07 -4.30 1.82
N ALA A 57 -8.77 -4.08 1.69
CA ALA A 57 -7.77 -4.45 2.69
C ALA A 57 -7.77 -3.53 3.93
N GLY A 58 -8.54 -2.43 3.92
CA GLY A 58 -8.66 -1.52 5.05
C GLY A 58 -7.46 -0.59 5.26
N VAL A 59 -6.56 -0.51 4.27
CA VAL A 59 -5.31 0.28 4.34
C VAL A 59 -5.41 1.62 3.61
N ALA A 60 -6.49 1.87 2.87
CA ALA A 60 -6.68 3.10 2.09
C ALA A 60 -6.89 4.35 2.95
N VAL A 61 -7.65 4.23 4.05
CA VAL A 61 -8.15 5.34 4.86
C VAL A 61 -8.30 4.88 6.30
N ASN A 62 -8.36 5.83 7.24
CA ASN A 62 -8.55 5.51 8.65
C ASN A 62 -9.97 5.03 8.99
N ARG A 63 -10.18 4.67 10.26
CA ARG A 63 -11.46 4.17 10.77
C ARG A 63 -12.63 5.14 10.60
N ALA A 64 -12.36 6.44 10.46
CA ALA A 64 -13.35 7.48 10.18
C ALA A 64 -13.59 7.69 8.67
N GLY A 65 -12.92 6.92 7.80
CA GLY A 65 -12.97 7.05 6.35
C GLY A 65 -12.19 8.26 5.82
N GLN A 66 -11.26 8.81 6.62
CA GLN A 66 -10.45 9.96 6.24
C GLN A 66 -9.07 9.51 5.76
N PRO A 67 -8.55 10.07 4.67
CA PRO A 67 -7.17 9.85 4.28
C PRO A 67 -6.22 10.50 5.30
N GLU A 68 -5.08 9.86 5.54
CA GLU A 68 -4.05 10.31 6.47
C GLU A 68 -2.72 10.52 5.75
N ALA A 69 -1.79 11.24 6.38
CA ALA A 69 -0.45 11.48 5.86
C ALA A 69 0.52 10.37 6.27
N SER A 70 0.70 9.38 5.40
CA SER A 70 1.72 8.35 5.57
C SER A 70 3.08 8.85 5.08
N MET A 71 3.95 9.31 5.99
CA MET A 71 5.23 9.96 5.67
C MET A 71 6.43 9.03 5.51
N GLY A 72 6.38 7.86 6.13
CA GLY A 72 7.39 6.81 5.99
C GLY A 72 6.71 5.46 5.86
N ILE A 73 7.25 4.61 5.00
CA ILE A 73 6.74 3.26 4.79
C ILE A 73 7.90 2.29 4.61
N ASP A 74 7.82 1.15 5.28
CA ASP A 74 8.70 0.00 5.08
C ASP A 74 7.86 -1.29 5.15
N ALA A 75 8.35 -2.38 4.57
CA ALA A 75 7.70 -3.68 4.72
C ALA A 75 8.71 -4.80 4.97
N GLY A 76 8.33 -5.72 5.84
CA GLY A 76 9.11 -6.90 6.19
C GLY A 76 8.32 -7.81 7.10
N ASP A 77 8.74 -9.06 7.22
CA ASP A 77 8.18 -10.02 8.18
C ASP A 77 8.64 -9.64 9.60
N VAL A 78 7.88 -8.77 10.27
CA VAL A 78 8.22 -8.19 11.56
C VAL A 78 7.80 -9.13 12.70
N ASP A 79 6.72 -9.87 12.52
CA ASP A 79 6.21 -10.80 13.54
C ASP A 79 6.69 -12.26 13.38
N GLY A 80 7.30 -12.59 12.25
CA GLY A 80 7.92 -13.88 11.97
C GLY A 80 6.94 -14.95 11.50
N ASP A 81 5.75 -14.58 11.04
CA ASP A 81 4.72 -15.52 10.59
C ASP A 81 4.87 -15.96 9.11
N GLY A 82 5.79 -15.30 8.39
CA GLY A 82 6.16 -15.62 7.02
C GLY A 82 5.38 -14.87 5.95
N ASP A 83 4.52 -13.91 6.32
CA ASP A 83 4.02 -12.87 5.42
C ASP A 83 4.75 -11.53 5.62
N ALA A 84 4.44 -10.53 4.78
CA ALA A 84 5.10 -9.24 4.85
C ALA A 84 4.23 -8.20 5.57
N ASP A 85 4.67 -7.75 6.74
CA ASP A 85 4.05 -6.65 7.48
C ASP A 85 4.35 -5.29 6.87
N LEU A 86 3.40 -4.36 6.98
CA LEU A 86 3.56 -2.94 6.63
C LEU A 86 3.83 -2.11 7.89
N VAL A 87 4.94 -1.37 7.89
CA VAL A 87 5.25 -0.39 8.94
C VAL A 87 5.12 1.02 8.36
N LEU A 88 4.19 1.78 8.92
CA LEU A 88 3.88 3.15 8.51
C LEU A 88 4.30 4.14 9.60
N ALA A 89 5.01 5.20 9.21
CA ALA A 89 5.31 6.34 10.07
C ALA A 89 4.44 7.52 9.65
N HIS A 90 3.54 7.94 10.54
CA HIS A 90 2.61 9.04 10.30
C HIS A 90 3.15 10.37 10.85
N LEU A 91 2.63 11.50 10.35
CA LEU A 91 2.90 12.81 10.94
C LEU A 91 2.32 12.88 12.37
N MET A 92 2.96 13.62 13.28
CA MET A 92 2.48 13.79 14.66
C MET A 92 1.00 14.21 14.70
N GLY A 93 0.16 13.37 15.31
CA GLY A 93 -1.27 13.65 15.55
C GLY A 93 -2.24 12.76 14.77
N GLU A 94 -1.76 11.92 13.86
CA GLU A 94 -2.59 10.96 13.12
C GLU A 94 -2.60 9.57 13.78
N THR A 95 -3.66 8.80 13.51
CA THR A 95 -3.83 7.46 14.08
C THR A 95 -3.04 6.44 13.27
N ASN A 96 -2.43 5.43 13.91
CA ASN A 96 -1.87 4.31 13.16
C ASN A 96 -3.04 3.49 12.59
N THR A 97 -3.23 3.56 11.28
CA THR A 97 -4.17 2.70 10.54
C THR A 97 -3.59 1.33 10.29
#